data_AF-A0A5C7ZUZ9-F1
#
_entry.id   AF-A0A5C7ZUZ9-F1
#
_cell.length_a   1.000
_cell.length_b   1.000
_cell.length_c   1.000
_cell.angle_alpha   90.00
_cell.angle_beta   90.00
_cell.angle_gamma   90.00
#
_symmetry.space_group_name_H-M   'P 1'
#
loop_
_entity.id
_entity.type
_entity.pdbx_description
1 polymer ?
#
loop_
_entity_poly.entity_id
_entity_poly.type
_entity_poly.pdbx_seq_one_letter_code
_entity_poly.pdbx_strand_id
1 'polypeptide(L)'
;MPKGHRTAHVRLDSAGYQADVCNDCEDTGKTFAIGGRLTAPTQQAIAEVPCDRQQPGRITAGPLIWYRQRGEVSEKRTKALKIGFGMERMPWGQFAANAVFFHIGVLAHNLFVLFKHSAFGDGWQRHQVATVRWRLFHLPGKLVRHAGAWVLKIARESLELFHSFRVRSFACATANPSPSFLTASRAVTKPAAARHGAVPFVPSGCSYAREISPAGLTTPERVRRGFAPS
;
A
#
# COMPACT_ATOMS: atom_id res chain seq x y z
N MET A 1 14.34 1.09 23.97
CA MET A 1 13.49 0.50 22.91
C MET A 1 12.02 0.91 23.08
N PRO A 2 11.18 0.90 22.02
CA PRO A 2 9.75 1.17 22.15
C PRO A 2 9.11 0.16 23.11
N LYS A 3 8.39 0.67 24.11
CA LYS A 3 7.79 -0.15 25.17
C LYS A 3 6.56 -0.89 24.63
N GLY A 4 6.37 -2.15 25.03
CA GLY A 4 5.18 -2.94 24.70
C GLY A 4 5.22 -3.70 23.36
N HIS A 5 6.34 -3.68 22.63
CA HIS A 5 6.49 -4.45 21.39
C HIS A 5 7.57 -5.53 21.51
N ARG A 6 7.24 -6.76 21.10
CA ARG A 6 8.20 -7.87 21.05
C ARG A 6 9.03 -7.79 19.77
N THR A 7 10.22 -7.23 19.87
CA THR A 7 11.17 -7.16 18.75
C THR A 7 12.12 -8.34 18.83
N ALA A 8 11.98 -9.33 17.94
CA ALA A 8 12.84 -10.53 17.94
C ALA A 8 14.25 -10.26 17.40
N HIS A 9 14.38 -9.32 16.47
CA HIS A 9 15.64 -9.04 15.82
C HIS A 9 15.89 -7.54 15.63
N VAL A 10 17.13 -7.09 15.83
CA VAL A 10 17.51 -5.68 15.86
C VAL A 10 18.64 -5.38 14.88
N ARG A 11 18.49 -4.33 14.08
CA ARG A 11 19.55 -3.86 13.15
C ARG A 11 19.78 -2.37 13.34
N LEU A 12 20.99 -1.97 13.70
CA LEU A 12 21.36 -0.55 13.84
C LEU A 12 22.71 -0.24 13.18
N ASP A 13 22.88 0.98 12.69
CA ASP A 13 24.16 1.48 12.22
C ASP A 13 25.03 1.93 13.40
N SER A 14 26.17 2.56 13.10
CA SER A 14 27.08 3.06 14.14
C SER A 14 26.49 4.14 15.02
N ALA A 15 25.43 4.83 14.59
CA ALA A 15 24.72 5.76 15.45
C ALA A 15 23.97 5.04 16.59
N GLY A 16 23.59 3.77 16.41
CA GLY A 16 22.99 2.93 17.44
C GLY A 16 24.00 2.10 18.25
N TYR A 17 25.32 2.30 18.07
CA TYR A 17 26.35 1.63 18.84
C TYR A 17 26.49 2.29 20.23
N GLN A 18 25.62 1.90 21.15
CA GLN A 18 25.58 2.39 22.53
C GLN A 18 25.55 1.18 23.48
N ALA A 19 26.29 1.24 24.59
CA ALA A 19 26.38 0.15 25.55
C ALA A 19 25.00 -0.30 26.05
N ASP A 20 24.13 0.66 26.41
CA ASP A 20 22.77 0.38 26.87
C ASP A 20 21.92 -0.38 25.84
N VAL A 21 22.16 -0.14 24.54
CA VAL A 21 21.43 -0.81 23.46
C VAL A 21 21.92 -2.25 23.29
N CYS A 22 23.23 -2.48 23.37
CA CYS A 22 23.80 -3.82 23.34
C CYS A 22 23.34 -4.64 24.55
N ASN A 23 23.45 -4.06 25.75
CA ASN A 23 23.03 -4.69 27.00
C ASN A 23 21.53 -5.04 26.97
N ASP A 24 20.65 -4.11 26.53
CA ASP A 24 19.21 -4.42 26.37
C ASP A 24 18.98 -5.57 25.39
N CYS A 25 19.75 -5.65 24.30
CA CYS A 25 19.60 -6.75 23.34
C CYS A 25 20.05 -8.09 23.91
N GLU A 26 21.11 -8.11 24.72
CA GLU A 26 21.62 -9.29 25.41
C GLU A 26 20.67 -9.76 26.51
N ASP A 27 20.25 -8.85 27.40
CA ASP A 27 19.35 -9.14 28.53
C ASP A 27 18.00 -9.70 28.08
N THR A 28 17.55 -9.29 26.89
CA THR A 28 16.27 -9.73 26.33
C THR A 28 16.40 -10.85 25.30
N GLY A 29 17.61 -11.35 25.06
CA GLY A 29 17.88 -12.46 24.14
C GLY A 29 17.53 -12.17 22.67
N LYS A 30 17.59 -10.89 22.24
CA LYS A 30 17.29 -10.49 20.85
C LYS A 30 18.48 -10.81 19.96
N THR A 31 18.25 -11.29 18.74
CA THR A 31 19.34 -11.39 17.74
C THR A 31 19.62 -10.01 17.16
N PHE A 32 20.83 -9.50 17.28
CA PHE A 32 21.16 -8.15 16.79
C PHE A 32 22.38 -8.11 15.85
N ALA A 33 22.39 -7.09 14.99
CA ALA A 33 23.55 -6.74 14.17
C ALA A 33 23.70 -5.22 14.14
N ILE A 34 24.76 -4.72 14.79
CA ILE A 34 25.05 -3.30 14.96
C ILE A 34 26.38 -2.99 14.29
N GLY A 35 26.42 -1.95 13.46
CA GLY A 35 27.66 -1.51 12.83
C GLY A 35 28.52 -0.76 13.85
N GLY A 36 29.79 -1.14 14.01
CA GLY A 36 30.75 -0.40 14.83
C GLY A 36 31.61 0.52 13.96
N ARG A 37 32.08 1.65 14.53
CA ARG A 37 33.14 2.43 13.89
C ARG A 37 34.48 1.75 14.14
N LEU A 38 35.21 1.42 13.08
CA LEU A 38 36.57 0.91 13.16
C LEU A 38 37.52 2.06 13.50
N THR A 39 37.82 2.23 14.78
CA THR A 39 38.86 3.15 15.26
C THR A 39 40.16 2.39 15.49
N ALA A 40 41.30 3.10 15.47
CA ALA A 40 42.61 2.52 15.77
C ALA A 40 42.66 1.65 17.05
N PRO A 41 42.13 2.08 18.21
CA PRO A 41 42.09 1.23 19.40
C PRO A 41 41.17 0.02 19.26
N THR A 42 40.06 0.15 18.52
CA THR A 42 39.16 -0.99 18.24
C THR A 42 39.85 -2.02 17.36
N GLN A 43 40.63 -1.57 16.36
CA GLN A 43 41.41 -2.46 15.51
C GLN A 43 42.50 -3.20 16.29
N GLN A 44 43.18 -2.52 17.21
CA GLN A 44 44.16 -3.14 18.11
C GLN A 44 43.49 -4.18 18.99
N ALA A 45 42.38 -3.84 19.65
CA ALA A 45 41.63 -4.79 20.48
C ALA A 45 41.14 -6.01 19.68
N ILE A 46 40.69 -5.83 18.42
CA ILE A 46 40.32 -6.94 17.54
C ILE A 46 41.54 -7.80 17.21
N ALA A 47 42.68 -7.19 16.87
CA ALA A 47 43.91 -7.89 16.55
C ALA A 47 44.46 -8.69 17.73
N GLU A 48 44.24 -8.22 18.96
CA GLU A 48 44.61 -8.88 20.21
C GLU A 48 43.68 -10.05 20.56
N VAL A 49 42.48 -10.15 19.96
CA VAL A 49 41.62 -11.32 20.16
C VAL A 49 42.35 -12.56 19.64
N PRO A 50 42.55 -13.60 20.48
CA PRO A 50 43.19 -14.84 20.06
C PRO A 50 42.51 -15.48 18.83
N CYS A 51 43.30 -16.00 17.89
CA CYS A 51 42.81 -16.49 16.59
C CYS A 51 41.84 -17.70 16.72
N ASP A 52 41.89 -18.44 17.84
CA ASP A 52 40.95 -19.51 18.19
C ASP A 52 39.56 -18.98 18.60
N ARG A 53 39.49 -17.77 19.17
CA ARG A 53 38.25 -17.04 19.44
C ARG A 53 37.81 -16.18 18.28
N GLN A 54 38.75 -15.67 17.48
CA GLN A 54 38.41 -15.03 16.22
C GLN A 54 37.76 -16.10 15.34
N GLN A 55 36.53 -15.85 14.92
CA GLN A 55 35.85 -16.69 13.94
C GLN A 55 35.74 -15.93 12.63
N PRO A 56 36.87 -15.66 11.92
CA PRO A 56 36.90 -14.81 10.73
C PRO A 56 36.10 -15.37 9.54
N GLY A 57 35.60 -16.61 9.64
CA GLY A 57 34.69 -17.23 8.67
C GLY A 57 33.29 -17.60 9.21
N ARG A 58 33.00 -17.40 10.51
CA ARG A 58 31.67 -17.72 11.10
C ARG A 58 30.75 -16.51 11.16
N ILE A 59 31.05 -15.46 10.41
CA ILE A 59 30.00 -14.60 9.89
C ILE A 59 29.22 -15.47 8.91
N THR A 60 28.30 -16.26 9.43
CA THR A 60 27.35 -17.01 8.60
C THR A 60 26.82 -16.02 7.58
N ALA A 61 26.73 -16.40 6.29
CA ALA A 61 26.23 -15.47 5.27
C ALA A 61 24.89 -14.82 5.69
N GLY A 62 24.09 -15.53 6.51
CA GLY A 62 22.89 -15.06 7.21
C GLY A 62 22.99 -13.67 7.85
N PRO A 63 23.66 -13.47 9.01
CA PRO A 63 23.75 -12.16 9.66
C PRO A 63 24.26 -11.01 8.79
N LEU A 64 25.21 -11.26 7.88
CA LEU A 64 25.74 -10.21 6.99
C LEU A 64 24.78 -9.86 5.86
N ILE A 65 24.15 -10.85 5.21
CA ILE A 65 23.07 -10.64 4.22
C ILE A 65 21.91 -9.89 4.89
N TRP A 66 21.54 -10.33 6.09
CA TRP A 66 20.51 -9.72 6.91
C TRP A 66 20.87 -8.26 7.26
N TYR A 67 22.11 -7.97 7.67
CA TYR A 67 22.58 -6.60 7.90
C TYR A 67 22.54 -5.74 6.62
N ARG A 68 23.01 -6.27 5.47
CA ARG A 68 23.05 -5.54 4.18
C ARG A 68 21.66 -5.14 3.68
N GLN A 69 20.63 -5.94 3.95
CA GLN A 69 19.24 -5.57 3.65
C GLN A 69 18.74 -4.32 4.40
N ARG A 70 19.48 -3.80 5.40
CA ARG A 70 19.11 -2.55 6.08
C ARG A 70 19.07 -1.37 5.12
N GLY A 71 20.15 -1.12 4.37
CA GLY A 71 20.22 0.03 3.44
C GLY A 71 19.10 -0.03 2.40
N GLU A 72 18.82 -1.23 1.90
CA GLU A 72 17.71 -1.51 0.99
C GLU A 72 16.33 -1.14 1.57
N VAL A 73 16.11 -1.27 2.87
CA VAL A 73 14.77 -1.19 3.47
C VAL A 73 14.54 0.09 4.29
N SER A 74 15.45 0.47 5.19
CA SER A 74 15.26 1.64 6.05
C SER A 74 15.58 2.95 5.32
N GLU A 75 16.70 3.02 4.61
CA GLU A 75 17.10 4.23 3.91
C GLU A 75 16.13 4.55 2.77
N LYS A 76 15.71 3.54 1.99
CA LYS A 76 14.71 3.73 0.94
C LYS A 76 13.36 4.21 1.50
N ARG A 77 12.93 3.71 2.66
CA ARG A 77 11.69 4.17 3.33
C ARG A 77 11.83 5.60 3.86
N THR A 78 12.92 5.92 4.54
CA THR A 78 13.20 7.28 5.04
C THR A 78 13.31 8.27 3.88
N LYS A 79 13.96 7.89 2.77
CA LYS A 79 14.04 8.70 1.55
C LYS A 79 12.67 8.89 0.91
N ALA A 80 11.85 7.83 0.84
CA ALA A 80 10.49 7.92 0.32
C ALA A 80 9.60 8.84 1.17
N LEU A 81 9.77 8.82 2.50
CA LEU A 81 9.03 9.70 3.40
C LEU A 81 9.49 11.16 3.28
N LYS A 82 10.81 11.41 3.33
CA LYS A 82 11.39 12.76 3.24
C LYS A 82 11.10 13.42 1.88
N ILE A 83 11.50 12.78 0.79
CA ILE A 83 11.43 13.38 -0.55
C ILE A 83 10.09 13.08 -1.23
N GLY A 84 9.58 11.85 -1.09
CA GLY A 84 8.37 11.42 -1.79
C GLY A 84 7.09 12.05 -1.25
N PHE A 85 6.97 12.12 0.08
CA PHE A 85 5.83 12.74 0.79
C PHE A 85 6.09 14.18 1.22
N GLY A 86 7.27 14.74 0.92
CA GLY A 86 7.59 16.14 1.24
C GLY A 86 7.81 16.41 2.74
N MET A 87 8.26 15.41 3.49
CA MET A 87 8.57 15.53 4.93
C MET A 87 9.98 16.10 5.20
N GLU A 88 10.63 16.69 4.21
CA GLU A 88 11.95 17.32 4.34
C GLU A 88 11.90 18.71 5.00
N ARG A 89 10.77 19.41 4.86
CA ARG A 89 10.57 20.75 5.41
C ARG A 89 9.33 20.79 6.28
N MET A 90 9.52 21.31 7.49
CA MET A 90 8.45 21.45 8.47
C MET A 90 7.84 22.84 8.32
N PRO A 91 6.51 22.94 8.11
CA PRO A 91 5.88 24.21 7.73
C PRO A 91 5.70 25.18 8.91
N TRP A 92 5.78 24.70 10.16
CA TRP A 92 5.45 25.49 11.34
C TRP A 92 6.63 25.64 12.30
N GLY A 93 6.65 26.75 13.06
CA GLY A 93 7.65 26.99 14.11
C GLY A 93 7.41 26.23 15.42
N GLN A 94 6.30 25.47 15.51
CA GLN A 94 5.91 24.73 16.71
C GLN A 94 6.18 23.24 16.54
N PHE A 95 6.88 22.63 17.50
CA PHE A 95 7.23 21.20 17.48
C PHE A 95 6.01 20.27 17.48
N ALA A 96 4.99 20.58 18.27
CA ALA A 96 3.78 19.76 18.36
C ALA A 96 3.03 19.68 17.02
N ALA A 97 2.87 20.81 16.34
CA ALA A 97 2.22 20.87 15.03
C ALA A 97 3.04 20.08 13.99
N ASN A 98 4.37 20.22 14.00
CA ASN A 98 5.25 19.46 13.12
C ASN A 98 5.23 17.95 13.41
N ALA A 99 5.05 17.53 14.66
CA ALA A 99 4.90 16.12 15.02
C ALA A 99 3.62 15.52 14.41
N VAL A 100 2.49 16.24 14.51
CA VAL A 100 1.22 15.83 13.87
C VAL A 100 1.37 15.77 12.34
N PHE A 101 1.98 16.79 11.74
CA PHE A 101 2.25 16.80 10.30
C PHE A 101 3.08 15.58 9.86
N PHE A 102 4.14 15.29 10.60
CA PHE A 102 4.99 14.13 10.34
C PHE A 102 4.22 12.81 10.49
N HIS A 103 3.37 12.68 11.51
CA HIS A 103 2.53 11.51 11.69
C HIS A 103 1.56 11.29 10.54
N ILE A 104 0.93 12.36 10.03
CA ILE A 104 0.08 12.30 8.84
C ILE A 104 0.89 11.81 7.62
N GLY A 105 2.12 12.32 7.45
CA GLY A 105 3.03 11.85 6.40
C GLY A 105 3.37 10.36 6.50
N VAL A 106 3.64 9.87 7.72
CA VAL A 106 3.90 8.44 7.97
C VAL A 106 2.67 7.58 7.65
N LEU A 107 1.48 8.01 8.07
CA LEU A 107 0.22 7.32 7.75
C LEU A 107 -0.03 7.27 6.24
N ALA A 108 0.18 8.40 5.54
CA ALA A 108 0.04 8.46 4.09
C ALA A 108 1.04 7.53 3.38
N HIS A 109 2.28 7.45 3.86
CA HIS A 109 3.27 6.50 3.34
C HIS A 109 2.83 5.05 3.53
N ASN A 110 2.37 4.68 4.73
CA ASN A 110 1.94 3.32 5.03
C ASN A 110 0.71 2.93 4.19
N LEU A 111 -0.26 3.84 4.05
CA LEU A 111 -1.44 3.62 3.21
C LEU A 111 -1.05 3.46 1.74
N PHE A 112 -0.11 4.27 1.25
CA PHE A 112 0.40 4.15 -0.12
C PHE A 112 1.11 2.80 -0.35
N VAL A 113 1.92 2.34 0.61
CA VAL A 113 2.58 1.03 0.52
C VAL A 113 1.54 -0.08 0.48
N LEU A 114 0.53 -0.04 1.36
CA LEU A 114 -0.57 -1.02 1.36
C LEU A 114 -1.35 -0.99 0.05
N PHE A 115 -1.73 0.19 -0.42
CA PHE A 115 -2.41 0.38 -1.69
C PHE A 115 -1.58 -0.18 -2.84
N LYS A 116 -0.25 0.01 -2.82
CA LYS A 116 0.64 -0.53 -3.84
C LYS A 116 0.72 -2.05 -3.83
N HIS A 117 0.72 -2.68 -2.67
CA HIS A 117 0.68 -4.13 -2.57
C HIS A 117 -0.68 -4.73 -2.97
N SER A 118 -1.77 -3.99 -2.77
CA SER A 118 -3.13 -4.51 -2.98
C SER A 118 -3.70 -4.22 -4.37
N ALA A 119 -3.46 -3.02 -4.90
CA ALA A 119 -4.09 -2.53 -6.13
C ALA A 119 -3.16 -2.57 -7.34
N PHE A 120 -1.83 -2.49 -7.14
CA PHE A 120 -0.86 -2.51 -8.25
C PHE A 120 -0.29 -3.93 -8.48
N GLY A 121 0.01 -4.26 -9.74
CA GLY A 121 0.63 -5.55 -10.09
C GLY A 121 2.11 -5.62 -9.75
N ASP A 122 2.73 -6.78 -9.94
CA ASP A 122 4.10 -7.10 -9.45
C ASP A 122 5.19 -6.14 -9.95
N GLY A 123 5.02 -5.55 -11.14
CA GLY A 123 5.96 -4.57 -11.70
C GLY A 123 6.04 -3.24 -10.94
N TRP A 124 5.04 -2.91 -10.11
CA TRP A 124 4.94 -1.60 -9.46
C TRP A 124 5.63 -1.53 -8.09
N GLN A 125 5.99 -2.67 -7.51
CA GLN A 125 6.48 -2.73 -6.13
C GLN A 125 7.81 -1.98 -5.92
N ARG A 126 8.63 -1.90 -6.99
CA ARG A 126 9.91 -1.19 -6.96
C ARG A 126 9.77 0.33 -7.15
N HIS A 127 8.61 0.81 -7.60
CA HIS A 127 8.42 2.23 -7.88
C HIS A 127 8.15 3.03 -6.60
N GLN A 128 8.76 4.22 -6.54
CA GLN A 128 8.53 5.20 -5.49
C GLN A 128 7.28 6.03 -5.78
N VAL A 129 6.73 6.69 -4.76
CA VAL A 129 5.51 7.51 -4.88
C VAL A 129 5.62 8.58 -5.95
N ALA A 130 6.79 9.21 -6.13
CA ALA A 130 7.01 10.20 -7.18
C ALA A 130 6.88 9.57 -8.59
N THR A 131 7.45 8.39 -8.81
CA THR A 131 7.34 7.65 -10.08
C THR A 131 5.91 7.22 -10.34
N VAL A 132 5.21 6.70 -9.31
CA VAL A 132 3.81 6.30 -9.43
C VAL A 132 2.93 7.51 -9.74
N ARG A 133 3.17 8.64 -9.06
CA ARG A 133 2.48 9.91 -9.29
C ARG A 133 2.66 10.41 -10.71
N TRP A 134 3.89 10.39 -11.21
CA TRP A 134 4.18 10.78 -12.59
C TRP A 134 3.44 9.85 -13.57
N ARG A 135 3.54 8.54 -13.41
CA ARG A 135 2.87 7.57 -14.29
C ARG A 135 1.35 7.62 -14.25
N LEU A 136 0.73 8.05 -13.15
CA LEU A 136 -0.73 8.05 -12.99
C LEU A 136 -1.36 9.42 -13.19
N PHE A 137 -0.81 10.47 -12.57
CA PHE A 137 -1.41 11.81 -12.56
C PHE A 137 -0.90 12.70 -13.68
N HIS A 138 0.24 12.40 -14.30
CA HIS A 138 0.68 13.13 -15.50
C HIS A 138 0.13 12.49 -16.79
N LEU A 139 -0.78 11.53 -16.69
CA LEU A 139 -1.50 11.03 -17.85
C LEU A 139 -2.50 12.09 -18.33
N PRO A 140 -2.46 12.49 -19.61
CA PRO A 140 -3.42 13.44 -20.14
C PRO A 140 -4.83 12.84 -20.05
N GLY A 141 -5.72 13.54 -19.37
CA GLY A 141 -7.09 13.09 -19.18
C GLY A 141 -8.04 14.23 -18.89
N LYS A 142 -9.32 14.02 -19.18
CA LYS A 142 -10.40 14.98 -18.92
C LYS A 142 -11.36 14.37 -17.90
N LEU A 143 -11.45 15.00 -16.73
CA LEU A 143 -12.45 14.65 -15.72
C LEU A 143 -13.75 15.39 -16.03
N VAL A 144 -14.83 14.67 -16.32
CA VAL A 144 -16.14 15.21 -16.68
C VAL A 144 -17.20 14.67 -15.74
N ARG A 145 -18.18 15.49 -15.37
CA ARG A 145 -19.38 15.02 -14.66
C ARG A 145 -20.46 14.68 -15.69
N HIS A 146 -20.88 13.41 -15.72
CA HIS A 146 -21.92 12.94 -16.63
C HIS A 146 -22.90 12.05 -15.87
N ALA A 147 -24.21 12.34 -15.99
CA ALA A 147 -25.29 11.60 -15.31
C ALA A 147 -25.06 11.41 -13.79
N GLY A 148 -24.56 12.44 -13.10
CA GLY A 148 -24.28 12.38 -11.66
C GLY A 148 -23.00 11.63 -11.27
N ALA A 149 -22.27 11.04 -12.22
CA ALA A 149 -21.02 10.34 -11.98
C ALA A 149 -19.80 11.11 -12.49
N TRP A 150 -18.66 10.91 -11.84
CA TRP A 150 -17.35 11.38 -12.32
C TRP A 150 -16.80 10.39 -13.35
N VAL A 151 -16.58 10.87 -14.57
CA VAL A 151 -16.02 10.09 -15.67
C VAL A 151 -14.64 10.66 -16.02
N LEU A 152 -13.61 9.83 -15.84
CA LEU A 152 -12.25 10.16 -16.26
C LEU A 152 -12.05 9.65 -17.69
N LYS A 153 -11.91 10.57 -18.65
CA LYS A 153 -11.56 10.27 -20.03
C LYS A 153 -10.05 10.27 -20.17
N ILE A 154 -9.48 9.16 -20.63
CA ILE A 154 -8.03 8.96 -20.86
C ILE A 154 -7.80 8.31 -22.22
N ALA A 155 -6.56 8.32 -22.67
CA ALA A 155 -6.13 7.62 -23.87
C ALA A 155 -6.41 6.10 -23.76
N ARG A 156 -6.76 5.46 -24.88
CA ARG A 156 -7.26 4.08 -24.91
C ARG A 156 -6.23 3.07 -24.41
N GLU A 157 -4.98 3.29 -24.74
CA GLU A 157 -3.81 2.52 -24.31
C GLU A 157 -3.62 2.50 -22.78
N SER A 158 -4.11 3.52 -22.08
CA SER A 158 -4.05 3.60 -20.62
C SER A 158 -5.25 2.95 -19.94
N LEU A 159 -6.32 2.64 -20.68
CA LEU A 159 -7.59 2.19 -20.12
C LEU A 159 -7.48 0.83 -19.41
N GLU A 160 -6.76 -0.12 -20.01
CA GLU A 160 -6.55 -1.45 -19.43
C GLU A 160 -5.82 -1.38 -18.09
N LEU A 161 -4.82 -0.50 -17.99
CA LEU A 161 -4.06 -0.25 -16.77
C LEU A 161 -4.96 0.24 -15.64
N PHE A 162 -5.79 1.27 -15.87
CA PHE A 162 -6.71 1.76 -14.85
C PHE A 162 -7.83 0.77 -14.53
N HIS A 163 -8.31 0.02 -15.53
CA HIS A 163 -9.30 -1.04 -15.30
C HIS A 163 -8.72 -2.11 -14.37
N SER A 164 -7.48 -2.54 -14.61
CA SER A 164 -6.79 -3.52 -13.76
C SER A 164 -6.63 -3.05 -12.31
N PHE A 165 -6.36 -1.75 -12.10
CA PHE A 165 -6.28 -1.16 -10.76
C PHE A 165 -7.63 -1.14 -10.07
N ARG A 166 -8.70 -0.79 -10.79
CA ARG A 166 -10.06 -0.78 -10.23
C ARG A 166 -10.51 -2.19 -9.82
N VAL A 167 -10.29 -3.19 -10.67
CA VAL A 167 -10.67 -4.58 -10.39
C VAL A 167 -9.94 -5.10 -9.15
N ARG A 168 -8.62 -4.93 -9.06
CA ARG A 168 -7.84 -5.35 -7.88
C ARG A 168 -8.22 -4.60 -6.61
N SER A 169 -8.42 -3.29 -6.71
CA SER A 169 -8.86 -2.47 -5.58
C SER A 169 -10.23 -2.91 -5.06
N PHE A 170 -11.17 -3.18 -5.98
CA PHE A 170 -12.51 -3.66 -5.63
C PHE A 170 -12.45 -5.04 -4.96
N ALA A 171 -11.68 -5.98 -5.54
CA ALA A 171 -11.48 -7.30 -4.95
C ALA A 171 -10.85 -7.24 -3.55
N CYS A 172 -9.87 -6.35 -3.34
CA CYS A 172 -9.28 -6.14 -2.01
C CYS A 172 -10.30 -5.58 -1.01
N ALA A 173 -11.16 -4.66 -1.45
CA ALA A 173 -12.19 -4.06 -0.61
C ALA A 173 -13.30 -5.07 -0.25
N THR A 174 -13.66 -5.98 -1.16
CA THR A 174 -14.65 -7.02 -0.89
C THR A 174 -14.09 -8.16 -0.03
N ALA A 175 -12.80 -8.47 -0.14
CA ALA A 175 -12.13 -9.50 0.65
C ALA A 175 -11.88 -9.10 2.11
N ASN A 176 -11.75 -7.79 2.37
CA ASN A 176 -11.66 -7.23 3.73
C ASN A 176 -12.87 -6.34 4.00
N PRO A 177 -14.07 -6.92 4.22
CA PRO A 177 -15.18 -6.13 4.74
C PRO A 177 -14.73 -5.62 6.10
N SER A 178 -14.54 -4.30 6.22
CA SER A 178 -14.22 -3.71 7.52
C SER A 178 -15.31 -4.13 8.52
N PRO A 179 -14.98 -4.39 9.79
CA PRO A 179 -15.99 -4.56 10.82
C PRO A 179 -16.76 -3.24 10.92
N SER A 180 -17.91 -3.19 10.24
CA SER A 180 -19.03 -2.27 10.47
C SER A 180 -18.67 -0.86 10.92
N PHE A 181 -18.04 -0.06 10.05
CA PHE A 181 -17.98 1.41 10.20
C PHE A 181 -18.88 2.19 9.24
N LEU A 182 -19.65 1.52 8.37
CA LEU A 182 -20.63 2.17 7.48
C LEU A 182 -21.90 1.33 7.26
N THR A 183 -22.49 0.76 8.30
CA THR A 183 -23.91 0.33 8.26
C THR A 183 -24.84 1.54 8.45
N ALA A 184 -24.58 2.63 7.72
CA ALA A 184 -25.40 3.84 7.75
C ALA A 184 -25.40 4.57 6.39
N SER A 185 -25.26 3.83 5.29
CA SER A 185 -25.80 4.27 4.00
C SER A 185 -26.88 3.28 3.58
N ARG A 186 -28.02 3.35 4.29
CA ARG A 186 -29.28 2.83 3.77
C ARG A 186 -29.49 3.56 2.45
N ALA A 187 -29.61 2.80 1.36
CA ALA A 187 -30.07 3.33 0.09
C ALA A 187 -31.28 4.22 0.36
N VAL A 188 -31.14 5.53 0.13
CA VAL A 188 -32.29 6.42 0.01
C VAL A 188 -32.96 6.04 -1.30
N THR A 189 -33.72 4.96 -1.28
CA THR A 189 -34.81 4.80 -2.24
C THR A 189 -35.78 5.92 -1.91
N LYS A 190 -35.70 6.99 -2.70
CA LYS A 190 -36.68 8.07 -2.72
C LYS A 190 -38.06 7.41 -2.84
N PRO A 191 -38.98 7.57 -1.87
CA PRO A 191 -40.32 7.04 -2.03
C PRO A 191 -40.95 7.69 -3.27
N ALA A 192 -41.56 6.86 -4.12
CA ALA A 192 -42.27 7.29 -5.30
C ALA A 192 -43.33 8.31 -4.87
N ALA A 193 -43.16 9.56 -5.27
CA ALA A 193 -44.19 10.57 -5.13
C ALA A 193 -45.36 10.16 -6.02
N ALA A 194 -46.47 9.76 -5.39
CA ALA A 194 -47.75 9.61 -6.04
C ALA A 194 -48.11 10.92 -6.74
N ARG A 195 -48.09 10.92 -8.08
CA ARG A 195 -48.62 12.02 -8.88
C ARG A 195 -50.07 11.70 -9.19
N HIS A 196 -50.97 12.41 -8.52
CA HIS A 196 -52.36 12.54 -8.95
C HIS A 196 -52.42 13.25 -10.31
N GLY A 197 -53.17 12.64 -11.24
CA GLY A 197 -53.86 13.25 -12.39
C GLY A 197 -53.15 14.32 -13.20
N ALA A 198 -52.62 13.95 -14.37
CA ALA A 198 -52.57 14.82 -15.54
C ALA A 198 -52.56 13.99 -16.83
N VAL A 199 -53.42 14.40 -17.76
CA VAL A 199 -53.85 13.79 -19.03
C VAL A 199 -52.67 13.63 -20.02
N PRO A 200 -52.63 12.59 -20.89
CA PRO A 200 -51.53 12.39 -21.82
C PRO A 200 -51.54 13.41 -22.97
N PHE A 201 -50.44 14.14 -23.12
CA PHE A 201 -50.12 14.93 -24.31
C PHE A 201 -49.10 14.16 -25.16
N VAL A 202 -49.46 13.84 -26.40
CA VAL A 202 -48.60 13.20 -27.41
C VAL A 202 -48.11 14.28 -28.38
N PRO A 203 -46.78 14.37 -28.61
CA PRO A 203 -46.32 14.79 -29.92
C PRO A 203 -45.34 13.78 -30.53
N SER A 204 -45.77 13.31 -31.69
CA SER A 204 -45.02 12.90 -32.90
C SER A 204 -43.51 13.16 -32.95
N GLY A 205 -42.77 12.07 -33.22
CA GLY A 205 -41.71 12.02 -34.23
C GLY A 205 -40.36 12.67 -33.89
N CYS A 206 -39.41 11.87 -33.40
CA CYS A 206 -38.03 11.91 -33.89
C CYS A 206 -37.25 10.66 -33.45
N SER A 207 -36.76 9.93 -34.44
CA SER A 207 -35.96 8.72 -34.34
C SER A 207 -34.54 8.99 -33.82
N TYR A 208 -34.13 8.34 -32.73
CA TYR A 208 -32.73 7.96 -32.54
C TYR A 208 -32.68 6.67 -31.70
N ALA A 209 -32.22 5.59 -32.33
CA ALA A 209 -32.08 4.28 -31.70
C ALA A 209 -31.05 4.34 -30.58
N ARG A 210 -31.46 3.97 -29.37
CA ARG A 210 -30.56 3.65 -28.26
C ARG A 210 -30.88 2.22 -27.86
N GLU A 211 -30.06 1.28 -28.32
CA GLU A 211 -30.08 -0.09 -27.80
C GLU A 211 -29.72 -0.05 -26.32
N ILE A 212 -30.72 -0.31 -25.49
CA ILE A 212 -30.56 -0.66 -24.09
C ILE A 212 -31.20 -2.04 -23.96
N SER A 213 -30.35 -3.07 -23.94
CA SER A 213 -30.73 -4.39 -23.41
C SER A 213 -30.97 -4.27 -21.91
N PRO A 214 -32.02 -4.91 -21.38
CA PRO A 214 -31.77 -5.70 -20.17
C PRO A 214 -32.52 -7.04 -20.13
N ALA A 215 -31.75 -8.05 -19.70
CA ALA A 215 -32.12 -9.13 -18.78
C ALA A 215 -33.30 -10.05 -19.11
N GLY A 216 -32.96 -11.32 -19.35
CA GLY A 216 -33.85 -12.47 -19.16
C GLY A 216 -33.06 -13.64 -18.56
N LEU A 217 -33.13 -13.79 -17.23
CA LEU A 217 -32.73 -14.99 -16.52
C LEU A 217 -33.63 -16.16 -16.97
N THR A 218 -33.04 -17.23 -17.50
CA THR A 218 -33.66 -18.56 -17.44
C THR A 218 -32.59 -19.61 -17.13
N THR A 219 -32.84 -20.34 -16.05
CA THR A 219 -32.12 -21.52 -15.57
C THR A 219 -32.19 -22.64 -16.60
N PRO A 220 -31.14 -23.43 -16.87
CA PRO A 220 -31.30 -24.69 -17.57
C PRO A 220 -31.59 -25.82 -16.58
N GLU A 221 -32.67 -26.50 -16.93
CA GLU A 221 -33.30 -27.67 -16.36
C GLU A 221 -32.41 -28.92 -16.43
N ARG A 222 -32.58 -29.77 -15.42
CA ARG A 222 -31.96 -31.08 -15.23
C ARG A 222 -32.54 -32.08 -16.24
N VAL A 223 -31.73 -32.61 -17.16
CA VAL A 223 -32.08 -33.79 -17.96
C VAL A 223 -31.14 -34.96 -17.62
N ARG A 224 -31.75 -36.02 -17.06
CA ARG A 224 -31.19 -37.37 -16.94
C ARG A 224 -31.13 -38.04 -18.32
N ARG A 225 -29.99 -38.64 -18.69
CA ARG A 225 -29.77 -39.95 -19.36
C ARG A 225 -28.26 -40.23 -19.18
N GLY A 226 -27.72 -41.32 -18.63
CA GLY A 226 -28.14 -42.71 -18.65
C GLY A 226 -27.49 -43.43 -19.82
N PHE A 227 -26.29 -44.00 -19.62
CA PHE A 227 -25.74 -45.28 -20.14
C PHE A 227 -24.21 -45.26 -20.36
N ALA A 228 -23.48 -46.09 -19.60
CA ALA A 228 -22.24 -46.77 -20.00
C ALA A 228 -22.63 -48.14 -20.63
N PRO A 229 -21.73 -49.09 -20.99
CA PRO A 229 -20.27 -49.06 -21.15
C PRO A 229 -19.77 -49.70 -22.47
N SER A 230 -18.45 -49.71 -22.70
CA SER A 230 -17.64 -50.86 -23.13
C SER A 230 -16.19 -50.56 -22.81
#